data_AF-A0A1D2WPZ5-F1
#
_entry.id   AF-A0A1D2WPZ5-F1
#
_cell.length_a   1.000
_cell.length_b   1.000
_cell.length_c   1.000
_cell.angle_alpha   90.00
_cell.angle_beta   90.00
_cell.angle_gamma   90.00
#
_symmetry.space_group_name_H-M   'P 1'
#
loop_
_entity.id
_entity.type
_entity.pdbx_description
1 polymer ?
#
loop_
_entity_poly.entity_id
_entity_poly.type
_entity_poly.pdbx_seq_one_letter_code
_entity_poly.pdbx_strand_id
1 'polypeptide(L)'
;MSEEIDELDAYFENKKEPTEGEAVKLEHMMMEKISVSPERRKLLRIVGIFGKTEEQLKEESGLNDFFFKFHMDFLLKEGLLKLEDGMYRLTASGIAMHDSVC
;
A
#
# COMPACT_ATOMS: atom_id res chain seq x y z
N MET A 1 -41.29 -10.37 21.24
CA MET A 1 -41.14 -10.95 19.89
C MET A 1 -39.65 -11.16 19.73
N SER A 2 -39.21 -12.42 19.81
CA SER A 2 -37.82 -12.82 19.59
C SER A 2 -37.46 -12.41 18.16
N GLU A 3 -36.42 -11.58 18.01
CA GLU A 3 -35.82 -11.31 16.72
C GLU A 3 -35.28 -12.64 16.19
N GLU A 4 -36.02 -13.24 15.26
CA GLU A 4 -35.64 -14.44 14.55
C GLU A 4 -34.50 -14.01 13.64
N ILE A 5 -33.26 -14.18 14.10
CA ILE A 5 -32.06 -13.93 13.28
C ILE A 5 -32.18 -14.89 12.10
N ASP A 6 -32.42 -14.34 10.90
CA ASP A 6 -32.52 -15.13 9.68
C ASP A 6 -31.19 -15.88 9.48
N GLU A 7 -31.25 -17.16 9.11
CA GLU A 7 -30.06 -17.97 8.81
C GLU A 7 -29.17 -17.27 7.78
N LEU A 8 -29.78 -16.46 6.92
CA LEU A 8 -29.11 -15.64 5.94
C LEU A 8 -28.31 -14.47 6.57
N ASP A 9 -28.87 -13.80 7.58
CA ASP A 9 -28.19 -12.72 8.30
C ASP A 9 -26.99 -13.26 9.10
N ALA A 10 -27.15 -14.42 9.74
CA ALA A 10 -26.06 -15.11 10.43
C ALA A 10 -24.95 -15.58 9.46
N TYR A 11 -25.29 -15.92 8.22
CA TYR A 11 -24.32 -16.29 7.19
C TYR A 11 -23.48 -15.08 6.72
N PHE A 12 -24.11 -13.92 6.53
CA PHE A 12 -23.41 -12.69 6.15
C PHE A 12 -22.57 -12.11 7.30
N GLU A 13 -23.02 -12.20 8.55
CA GLU A 13 -22.20 -11.79 9.72
C GLU A 13 -20.94 -12.65 9.92
N ASN A 14 -20.98 -13.93 9.52
CA ASN A 14 -19.82 -14.83 9.55
C ASN A 14 -18.86 -14.64 8.37
N LYS A 15 -19.27 -13.98 7.29
CA LYS A 15 -18.39 -13.58 6.18
C LYS A 15 -17.57 -12.33 6.54
N LYS A 16 -16.68 -12.47 7.52
CA LYS A 16 -15.75 -11.39 7.90
C LYS A 16 -14.59 -11.21 6.93
N GLU A 17 -14.29 -12.22 6.11
CA GLU A 17 -13.16 -12.20 5.20
C GLU A 17 -13.63 -11.99 3.75
N PRO A 18 -12.97 -11.09 2.99
CA PRO A 18 -13.28 -10.90 1.58
C PRO A 18 -13.08 -12.20 0.82
N THR A 19 -13.98 -12.49 -0.11
CA THR A 19 -13.81 -13.62 -1.03
C THR A 19 -12.56 -13.43 -1.89
N GLU A 20 -11.99 -14.52 -2.42
CA GLU A 20 -10.80 -14.44 -3.29
C GLU A 20 -10.97 -13.43 -4.44
N GLY A 21 -12.16 -13.41 -5.06
CA GLY A 21 -12.47 -12.46 -6.13
C GLY A 21 -12.57 -11.00 -5.66
N GLU A 22 -13.01 -10.75 -4.44
CA GLU A 22 -13.03 -9.41 -3.85
C GLU A 22 -11.63 -8.95 -3.47
N ALA A 23 -10.77 -9.85 -2.97
CA ALA A 23 -9.37 -9.56 -2.68
C ALA A 23 -8.60 -9.14 -3.95
N VAL A 24 -8.77 -9.87 -5.05
CA VAL A 24 -8.12 -9.54 -6.34
C VAL A 24 -8.60 -8.19 -6.91
N LYS A 25 -9.88 -7.86 -6.76
CA LYS A 25 -10.41 -6.55 -7.14
C LYS A 25 -9.83 -5.42 -6.29
N LEU A 26 -9.71 -5.66 -4.98
CA LEU A 26 -9.13 -4.70 -4.06
C LEU A 26 -7.66 -4.42 -4.40
N GLU A 27 -6.90 -5.47 -4.71
CA GLU A 27 -5.52 -5.39 -5.16
C GLU A 27 -5.39 -4.56 -6.45
N HIS A 28 -6.22 -4.83 -7.47
CA HIS A 28 -6.21 -4.06 -8.73
C HIS A 28 -6.53 -2.57 -8.51
N MET A 29 -7.54 -2.25 -7.72
CA MET A 29 -7.88 -0.85 -7.41
C MET A 29 -6.75 -0.13 -6.67
N MET A 30 -5.99 -0.86 -5.85
CA MET A 30 -4.85 -0.34 -5.12
C MET A 30 -3.68 -0.09 -6.07
N MET A 31 -3.39 -1.04 -6.98
CA MET A 31 -2.39 -0.85 -8.04
C MET A 31 -2.66 0.39 -8.89
N GLU A 32 -3.93 0.61 -9.27
CA GLU A 32 -4.33 1.78 -10.06
C GLU A 32 -4.04 3.08 -9.30
N LYS A 33 -4.45 3.18 -8.03
CA LYS A 33 -4.22 4.36 -7.18
C LYS A 33 -2.74 4.68 -6.98
N ILE A 34 -1.89 3.66 -6.90
CA ILE A 34 -0.43 3.83 -6.77
C ILE A 34 0.15 4.29 -8.11
N SER A 35 -0.27 3.66 -9.21
CA SER A 35 0.27 3.91 -10.56
C SER A 35 -0.03 5.31 -11.08
N VAL A 36 -1.16 5.90 -10.66
CA VAL A 36 -1.59 7.23 -11.12
C VAL A 36 -0.70 8.37 -10.59
N SER A 37 -0.05 8.24 -9.43
CA SER A 37 0.84 9.30 -8.91
C SER A 37 2.30 9.08 -9.35
N PRO A 38 2.87 9.99 -10.17
CA PRO A 38 4.26 9.91 -10.57
C PRO A 38 5.23 10.03 -9.39
N GLU A 39 4.87 10.78 -8.35
CA GLU A 39 5.66 10.95 -7.12
C GLU A 39 5.76 9.64 -6.33
N ARG A 40 4.64 8.92 -6.19
CA ARG A 40 4.63 7.61 -5.51
C ARG A 40 5.48 6.58 -6.25
N ARG A 41 5.35 6.53 -7.58
CA ARG A 41 6.19 5.67 -8.43
C ARG A 41 7.67 6.06 -8.31
N LYS A 42 7.97 7.35 -8.30
CA LYS A 42 9.35 7.85 -8.11
C LYS A 42 9.91 7.40 -6.76
N LEU A 43 9.15 7.54 -5.67
CA LEU A 43 9.58 7.10 -4.34
C LEU A 43 9.83 5.59 -4.28
N LEU A 44 8.93 4.76 -4.81
CA LEU A 44 9.11 3.31 -4.90
C LEU A 44 10.40 2.94 -5.65
N ARG A 45 10.69 3.63 -6.76
CA ARG A 45 11.92 3.44 -7.55
C ARG A 45 13.18 3.85 -6.80
N ILE A 46 13.14 4.94 -6.06
CA ILE A 46 14.30 5.43 -5.29
C ILE A 46 14.64 4.47 -4.15
N VAL A 47 13.62 3.96 -3.44
CA VAL A 47 13.82 2.96 -2.37
C VAL A 47 14.55 1.74 -2.93
N GLY A 48 14.05 1.21 -4.05
CA GLY A 48 14.63 0.05 -4.73
C GLY A 48 14.83 -1.15 -3.80
N ILE A 49 15.73 -2.05 -4.19
CA ILE A 49 15.97 -3.31 -3.46
C ILE A 49 16.77 -3.10 -2.17
N PHE A 50 17.66 -2.10 -2.13
CA PHE A 50 18.59 -1.90 -1.02
C PHE A 50 17.98 -1.13 0.17
N GLY A 51 16.87 -0.43 -0.07
CA GLY A 51 16.31 0.50 0.90
C GLY A 51 17.10 1.80 1.02
N LYS A 52 16.48 2.79 1.66
CA LYS A 52 17.02 4.15 1.78
C LYS A 52 16.62 4.79 3.09
N THR A 53 17.46 5.70 3.60
CA THR A 53 17.08 6.54 4.74
C THR A 53 16.07 7.61 4.32
N GLU A 54 15.40 8.23 5.29
CA GLU A 54 14.47 9.33 5.02
C GLU A 54 15.15 10.50 4.31
N GLU A 55 16.35 10.87 4.78
CA GLU A 55 17.15 11.97 4.22
C GLU A 55 17.48 11.73 2.75
N GLN A 56 17.94 10.52 2.42
CA GLN A 56 18.25 10.11 1.05
C GLN A 56 16.99 10.14 0.17
N LEU A 57 15.88 9.61 0.67
CA LEU A 57 14.62 9.60 -0.09
C LEU A 57 14.11 11.01 -0.36
N LYS A 58 14.20 11.91 0.61
CA LYS A 58 13.76 13.29 0.47
C LYS A 58 14.64 14.06 -0.52
N GLU A 59 15.96 13.88 -0.45
CA GLU A 59 16.93 14.48 -1.37
C GLU A 59 16.72 13.97 -2.80
N GLU A 60 16.71 12.65 -3.01
CA GLU A 60 16.58 12.04 -4.34
C GLU A 60 15.19 12.25 -4.96
N SER A 61 14.14 12.30 -4.13
CA SER A 61 12.78 12.57 -4.61
C SER A 61 12.59 14.03 -5.02
N GLY A 62 13.34 14.97 -4.43
CA GLY A 62 13.19 16.41 -4.66
C GLY A 62 11.82 16.95 -4.22
N LEU A 63 11.10 16.21 -3.39
CA LEU A 63 9.79 16.60 -2.87
C LEU A 63 9.97 17.55 -1.68
N ASN A 64 9.04 18.50 -1.54
CA ASN A 64 8.95 19.28 -0.31
C ASN A 64 8.43 18.41 0.84
N ASP A 65 8.62 18.87 2.07
CA ASP A 65 8.28 18.15 3.30
C ASP A 65 6.83 17.67 3.35
N PHE A 66 5.89 18.51 2.89
CA PHE A 66 4.47 18.18 2.91
C PHE A 66 4.14 17.04 1.94
N PHE A 67 4.56 17.14 0.68
CA PHE A 67 4.31 16.10 -0.32
C PHE A 67 5.07 14.82 0.00
N PHE A 68 6.31 14.94 0.47
CA PHE A 68 7.09 13.80 0.90
C PHE A 68 6.36 13.00 1.98
N LYS A 69 5.95 13.68 3.06
CA LYS A 69 5.22 13.05 4.16
C LYS A 69 3.90 12.45 3.69
N PHE A 70 3.12 13.20 2.91
CA PHE A 70 1.84 12.72 2.38
C PHE A 70 1.98 11.43 1.55
N HIS A 71 3.00 11.35 0.71
CA HIS A 71 3.25 10.16 -0.10
C HIS A 71 3.83 9.00 0.71
N MET A 72 4.76 9.26 1.64
CA MET A 72 5.33 8.24 2.51
C MET A 72 4.28 7.64 3.45
N ASP A 73 3.44 8.46 4.07
CA ASP A 73 2.33 8.01 4.92
C ASP A 73 1.40 7.06 4.15
N PHE A 74 1.10 7.39 2.89
CA PHE A 74 0.34 6.50 2.01
C PHE A 74 1.07 5.18 1.75
N LEU A 75 2.32 5.21 1.30
CA LEU A 75 3.09 4.01 0.96
C LEU A 75 3.28 3.08 2.17
N LEU A 76 3.44 3.63 3.37
CA LEU A 76 3.53 2.90 4.63
C LEU A 76 2.19 2.30 5.05
N LYS A 77 1.11 3.10 4.99
CA LYS A 77 -0.24 2.64 5.35
C LYS A 77 -0.73 1.52 4.45
N GLU A 78 -0.44 1.62 3.16
CA GLU A 78 -0.77 0.62 2.15
C GLU A 78 0.18 -0.60 2.20
N GLY A 79 1.16 -0.61 3.11
CA GLY A 79 2.04 -1.75 3.34
C GLY A 79 3.04 -2.02 2.22
N LEU A 80 3.35 -1.02 1.38
CA LEU A 80 4.34 -1.14 0.30
C LEU A 80 5.76 -0.89 0.79
N LEU A 81 5.87 -0.05 1.83
CA LEU A 81 7.11 0.24 2.53
C LEU A 81 7.03 -0.23 3.97
N LYS A 82 8.20 -0.59 4.51
CA LYS A 82 8.41 -0.83 5.93
C LYS A 82 9.67 -0.09 6.38
N LEU A 83 9.67 0.40 7.62
CA LEU A 83 10.84 0.98 8.24
C LEU A 83 11.57 -0.12 9.03
N GLU A 84 12.78 -0.47 8.61
CA GLU A 84 13.65 -1.45 9.26
C GLU A 84 15.07 -0.87 9.38
N ASP A 85 15.67 -0.98 10.56
CA ASP A 85 17.03 -0.50 10.82
C ASP A 85 17.25 0.99 10.46
N GLY A 86 16.21 1.82 10.59
CA GLY A 86 16.24 3.24 10.22
C GLY A 86 16.19 3.51 8.70
N MET A 87 15.90 2.49 7.89
CA MET A 87 15.77 2.59 6.44
C MET A 87 14.39 2.12 5.98
N TYR A 88 13.83 2.82 5.02
CA TYR A 88 12.64 2.37 4.31
C TYR A 88 13.04 1.30 3.31
N ARG A 89 12.37 0.14 3.36
CA ARG A 89 12.54 -0.99 2.45
C ARG A 89 11.20 -1.36 1.82
N LEU A 90 11.26 -1.89 0.59
CA LEU A 90 10.08 -2.45 -0.07
C LEU A 90 9.63 -3.72 0.66
N THR A 91 8.31 -3.88 0.81
CA THR A 91 7.69 -5.15 1.19
C THR A 91 7.56 -6.05 -0.05
N ALA A 92 7.11 -7.29 0.12
CA ALA A 92 6.82 -8.17 -1.02
C ALA A 92 5.83 -7.52 -2.02
N SER A 93 4.77 -6.88 -1.49
CA SER A 93 3.82 -6.10 -2.30
C SER A 93 4.46 -4.87 -2.93
N GLY A 94 5.35 -4.18 -2.20
CA GLY A 94 6.13 -3.06 -2.73
C GLY A 94 7.03 -3.45 -3.91
N ILE A 95 7.65 -4.65 -3.85
CA ILE A 95 8.48 -5.20 -4.93
C ILE A 95 7.62 -5.55 -6.15
N ALA A 96 6.52 -6.26 -5.96
CA ALA A 96 5.60 -6.58 -7.06
C ALA A 96 5.06 -5.33 -7.75
N MET A 97 4.77 -4.28 -6.98
CA MET A 97 4.41 -2.97 -7.52
C MET A 97 5.59 -2.33 -8.25
N HIS A 98 6.78 -2.29 -7.66
CA HIS A 98 7.97 -1.72 -8.30
C HIS A 98 8.20 -2.32 -9.69
N ASP A 99 8.04 -3.64 -9.84
CA ASP A 99 8.27 -4.34 -11.11
C ASP A 99 7.16 -4.11 -12.14
N SER A 100 5.93 -3.75 -11.72
CA SER A 100 4.81 -3.48 -12.63
C SER A 100 4.77 -2.04 -13.14
N VAL A 101 5.33 -1.09 -12.39
CA VAL A 101 5.42 0.33 -12.78
C VAL A 101 6.78 0.77 -13.29
N CYS A 102 7.80 -0.10 -13.32
CA CYS A 102 9.11 0.13 -13.94
C CYS A 102 9.14 -0.33 -15.39
#